data_AF-A0A497L9A4-F1
#
_entry.id   AF-A0A497L9A4-F1
#
_cell.length_a   1.000
_cell.length_b   1.000
_cell.length_c   1.000
_cell.angle_alpha   90.00
_cell.angle_beta   90.00
_cell.angle_gamma   90.00
#
_symmetry.space_group_name_H-M   'P 1'
#
loop_
_entity.id
_entity.type
_entity.pdbx_description
1 polymer ?
#
loop_
_entity_poly.entity_id
_entity_poly.type
_entity_poly.pdbx_seq_one_letter_code
_entity_poly.pdbx_strand_id
1 'polypeptide(L)' 'MVASIGMNVIPADDLGVRKAISHFYFKDKLQPAEKVREFAESKFGKYMSDCIVYLLMAYRQRM' A
#
# COMPACT_ATOMS: atom_id res chain seq x y z
N MET A 1 -7.17 10.17 -5.12
CA MET A 1 -7.16 8.87 -4.41
C MET A 1 -6.73 7.83 -5.43
N VAL A 2 -5.87 6.85 -5.11
CA VAL A 2 -5.49 5.81 -6.10
C VAL A 2 -6.71 5.13 -6.74
N ALA A 3 -7.77 4.95 -5.95
CA ALA A 3 -9.00 4.31 -6.38
C ALA A 3 -9.95 5.20 -7.21
N SER A 4 -9.69 6.50 -7.40
CA SER A 4 -10.66 7.39 -8.08
C SER A 4 -10.66 7.26 -9.61
N ILE A 5 -9.64 6.62 -10.20
CA ILE A 5 -9.50 6.45 -11.66
C ILE A 5 -9.64 4.98 -12.12
N GLY A 6 -9.77 4.03 -11.18
CA GLY A 6 -9.94 2.60 -11.49
C GLY A 6 -8.73 1.91 -12.13
N MET A 7 -7.56 2.56 -12.15
CA MET A 7 -6.34 1.98 -12.71
C MET A 7 -5.58 1.15 -11.68
N ASN A 8 -5.01 0.02 -12.10
CA ASN A 8 -4.23 -0.84 -11.21
C ASN A 8 -2.78 -0.32 -11.02
N VAL A 9 -2.64 0.82 -10.35
CA VAL A 9 -1.36 1.52 -10.12
C VAL A 9 -1.18 1.78 -8.62
N ILE A 10 0.04 1.63 -8.09
CA ILE A 10 0.34 1.96 -6.69
C ILE A 10 1.01 3.34 -6.56
N PRO A 11 0.49 4.26 -5.72
CA PRO A 11 1.20 5.48 -5.35
C PRO A 11 2.20 5.16 -4.24
N ALA A 12 3.30 4.48 -4.59
CA ALA A 12 4.26 3.99 -3.60
C ALA A 12 4.99 5.10 -2.82
N ASP A 13 4.95 6.34 -3.31
CA ASP A 13 5.47 7.53 -2.63
C ASP A 13 4.47 8.13 -1.61
N ASP A 14 3.20 7.70 -1.60
CA ASP A 14 2.23 8.11 -0.60
C ASP A 14 2.65 7.61 0.78
N LEU A 15 2.80 8.55 1.73
CA LEU A 15 3.25 8.21 3.07
C LEU A 15 2.29 7.29 3.81
N GLY A 16 0.98 7.40 3.55
CA GLY A 16 -0.04 6.51 4.12
C GLY A 16 0.12 5.09 3.62
N VAL A 17 0.29 4.90 2.32
CA VAL A 17 0.54 3.58 1.70
C VAL A 17 1.83 2.97 2.24
N ARG A 18 2.90 3.75 2.29
CA ARG A 18 4.19 3.29 2.82
C ARG A 18 4.08 2.86 4.28
N LYS A 19 3.43 3.66 5.12
CA LYS A 19 3.21 3.34 6.53
C LYS A 19 2.33 2.11 6.71
N ALA A 20 1.22 2.01 5.99
CA ALA A 20 0.31 0.88 6.07
C ALA A 20 1.02 -0.44 5.69
N ILE A 21 1.71 -0.47 4.56
CA ILE A 21 2.46 -1.66 4.13
C ILE A 21 3.59 -1.97 5.11
N SER A 22 4.29 -0.95 5.61
CA SER A 22 5.37 -1.14 6.59
C SER A 22 4.86 -1.71 7.92
N HIS A 23 3.70 -1.25 8.38
CA HIS A 23 3.02 -1.76 9.58
C HIS A 23 2.66 -3.24 9.43
N PHE A 24 1.94 -3.60 8.36
CA PHE A 24 1.43 -4.97 8.21
C PHE A 24 2.49 -5.99 7.78
N TYR A 25 3.52 -5.59 7.04
CA TYR A 25 4.45 -6.52 6.40
C TYR A 25 5.93 -6.32 6.76
N PHE A 26 6.30 -5.22 7.41
CA PHE A 26 7.71 -4.90 7.72
C PHE A 26 7.96 -4.54 9.20
N LYS A 27 7.12 -5.03 10.12
CA LYS A 27 7.27 -4.82 11.57
C LYS A 27 7.45 -3.35 11.92
N ASP A 28 6.59 -2.50 11.36
CA ASP A 28 6.58 -1.04 11.53
C ASP A 28 7.84 -0.30 11.03
N LYS A 29 8.77 -0.99 10.37
CA LYS A 29 9.95 -0.35 9.77
C LYS A 29 9.56 0.28 8.43
N LEU A 30 9.56 1.61 8.37
CA LEU A 30 9.26 2.35 7.15
C LEU A 30 10.19 1.93 6.01
N GLN A 31 9.61 1.39 4.93
CA GLN A 31 10.35 0.99 3.73
C GLN A 31 10.45 2.15 2.71
N PRO A 32 11.49 2.16 1.85
CA PRO A 32 11.58 3.08 0.72
C PRO A 32 10.47 2.78 -0.31
N ALA A 33 10.09 3.78 -1.11
CA ALA A 33 8.97 3.69 -2.05
C ALA A 33 9.16 2.57 -3.08
N GLU A 34 10.36 2.41 -3.62
CA GLU A 34 10.70 1.34 -4.59
C GLU A 34 10.40 -0.05 -4.02
N LYS A 35 10.84 -0.31 -2.79
CA LYS A 35 10.60 -1.59 -2.12
C LYS A 35 9.12 -1.83 -1.82
N VAL A 36 8.35 -0.78 -1.55
CA VAL A 36 6.90 -0.86 -1.37
C VAL A 36 6.21 -1.20 -2.70
N ARG A 37 6.67 -0.60 -3.81
CA ARG A 37 6.18 -0.89 -5.16
C ARG A 37 6.43 -2.35 -5.53
N GLU A 38 7.67 -2.81 -5.44
CA GLU A 38 8.05 -4.21 -5.73
C GLU A 38 7.25 -5.21 -4.88
N PHE A 39 7.09 -4.92 -3.58
CA PHE A 39 6.29 -5.74 -2.69
C PHE A 39 4.83 -5.80 -3.14
N ALA A 40 4.20 -4.67 -3.43
CA ALA A 40 2.79 -4.62 -3.79
C ALA A 40 2.51 -5.30 -5.13
N GLU A 41 3.38 -5.09 -6.12
CA GLU A 41 3.28 -5.71 -7.44
C GLU A 41 3.43 -7.23 -7.35
N SER A 42 4.43 -7.72 -6.62
CA SER A 42 4.68 -9.16 -6.45
C SER A 42 3.63 -9.87 -5.59
N LYS A 43 3.09 -9.19 -4.56
CA LYS A 43 2.16 -9.82 -3.60
C LYS A 43 0.70 -9.76 -4.04
N PHE A 44 0.27 -8.64 -4.62
CA PHE A 44 -1.14 -8.38 -4.90
C PHE A 44 -1.48 -8.47 -6.41
N GLY A 45 -0.50 -8.27 -7.28
CA GLY A 45 -0.66 -8.40 -8.74
C GLY A 45 -1.86 -7.60 -9.27
N LYS A 46 -2.78 -8.27 -9.95
CA LYS A 46 -3.97 -7.63 -10.57
C LYS A 46 -4.96 -7.02 -9.58
N TYR A 47 -4.90 -7.38 -8.30
CA TYR A 47 -5.81 -6.88 -7.24
C TYR A 47 -5.14 -5.84 -6.34
N MET A 48 -3.98 -5.31 -6.75
CA MET A 48 -3.18 -4.39 -5.94
C MET A 48 -3.96 -3.17 -5.48
N SER A 49 -4.74 -2.55 -6.35
CA SER A 49 -5.52 -1.36 -5.99
C SER A 49 -6.58 -1.65 -4.94
N ASP A 50 -7.27 -2.78 -5.06
CA ASP A 50 -8.25 -3.22 -4.07
C ASP A 50 -7.57 -3.48 -2.72
N CYS A 51 -6.47 -4.26 -2.72
CA CYS A 51 -5.71 -4.56 -1.50
C CYS A 51 -5.21 -3.29 -0.81
N ILE A 52 -4.71 -2.30 -1.55
CA ILE A 52 -4.22 -1.02 -0.99
C ILE A 52 -5.35 -0.28 -0.27
N VAL A 53 -6.56 -0.23 -0.83
CA VAL A 53 -7.70 0.45 -0.19
C VAL A 53 -8.01 -0.19 1.17
N TYR A 54 -8.06 -1.52 1.23
CA TYR A 54 -8.29 -2.24 2.50
C TYR A 54 -7.17 -2.02 3.51
N LEU A 55 -5.91 -2.06 3.06
CA LEU A 55 -4.76 -1.81 3.95
C LEU A 55 -4.79 -0.38 4.52
N LEU A 56 -5.14 0.61 3.71
CA LEU A 56 -5.27 2.00 4.15
C LEU A 56 -6.42 2.17 5.15
N MET A 57 -7.57 1.55 4.91
CA MET A 57 -8.70 1.59 5.85
C MET A 57 -8.34 0.92 7.18
N ALA A 58 -7.76 -0.28 7.13
CA ALA A 58 -7.34 -1.02 8.33
C ALA A 58 -6.27 -0.27 9.14
N TYR A 59 -5.32 0.39 8.46
CA TYR A 59 -4.30 1.21 9.12
C TYR A 59 -4.91 2.43 9.82
N ARG A 60 -5.88 3.10 9.18
CA ARG A 60 -6.56 4.28 9.74
C ARG A 60 -7.50 3.98 10.89
N GLN A 61 -8.12 2.80 10.92
CA GLN A 61 -9.02 2.40 12.01
C GLN A 61 -8.26 1.97 13.28
N ARG A 62 -6.96 1.70 13.18
CA ARG A 62 -6.09 1.33 14.30
C ARG A 62 -5.28 2.50 14.88
N MET A 63 -5.35 3.68 14.26
CA MET A 63 -4.84 4.95 14.81
C MET A 63 -5.96 5.71 15.49
#